data_AF-A0AAQ1GI78-F1
#
_entry.id   AF-A0AAQ1GI78-F1
#
_cell.length_a   1.000
_cell.length_b   1.000
_cell.length_c   1.000
_cell.angle_alpha   90.00
_cell.angle_beta   90.00
_cell.angle_gamma   90.00
#
_symmetry.space_group_name_H-M   'P 1'
#
loop_
_entity.id
_entity.type
_entity.pdbx_description
1 polymer ?
#
loop_
_entity_poly.entity_id
_entity_poly.type
_entity_poly.pdbx_seq_one_letter_code
_entity_poly.pdbx_strand_id
1 'polypeptide(L)'
;MTEKPNLTPGAEPALADGGPDEASLERALEAVRTALEQPLPNADVPMMVLLVDDQAIVAEAVRRALSAEREIDFHYCAHPEQAVRMAGEVRPTVILQDLVMPGTDGLTLVRAYRANDATRDVPIIVLSTKEEPAIKSAAFAAGANDYLVKLPDSIELIARIKYHSRSYVNMLQRDEAYRALRRSQQELLKANLELRRLTHSDGLTGLSNRRYLDEFLGAEWRRAQRESTEMSLLMIDVDYFKPYNDTYGHVAGDNVLRSVATTIRREVKQPRDLVARFGGEEFAVVLPGAGSVFARMLAEKMRRDVAALQLPHVGSKVSEHLTISVGVATLTPTVGIAETALIEEADAALYRAKREGRNRVEFSTGVSGRN
;
A
#
# COMPACT_ATOMS: atom_id res chain seq x y z
N MET A 1 -24.70 5.69 61.46
CA MET A 1 -23.27 5.91 61.79
C MET A 1 -22.48 4.80 61.14
N THR A 2 -21.97 5.02 59.93
CA THR A 2 -20.97 4.16 59.27
C THR A 2 -20.46 4.96 58.05
N GLU A 3 -19.48 5.84 58.30
CA GLU A 3 -18.80 6.59 57.25
C GLU A 3 -17.52 5.87 56.79
N LYS A 4 -17.50 5.64 55.47
CA LYS A 4 -16.46 5.37 54.46
C LYS A 4 -14.99 5.10 54.88
N PRO A 5 -14.33 4.12 54.24
CA PRO A 5 -12.90 4.16 54.02
C PRO A 5 -12.54 5.01 52.79
N ASN A 6 -11.46 5.77 52.98
CA ASN A 6 -10.82 6.68 52.05
C ASN A 6 -10.07 5.86 50.95
N LEU A 7 -10.36 6.11 49.67
CA LEU A 7 -9.61 5.55 48.54
C LEU A 7 -8.87 6.69 47.84
N THR A 8 -7.54 6.62 47.91
CA THR A 8 -6.59 7.46 47.18
C THR A 8 -6.75 7.32 45.66
N PRO A 9 -6.50 8.37 44.87
CA PRO A 9 -6.54 8.29 43.41
C PRO A 9 -5.36 7.43 42.93
N GLY A 10 -5.67 6.27 42.35
CA GLY A 10 -4.70 5.48 41.60
C GLY A 10 -4.29 6.23 40.35
N ALA A 11 -2.98 6.39 40.16
CA ALA A 11 -2.39 6.97 38.96
C ALA A 11 -2.85 6.19 37.71
N GLU A 12 -3.40 6.90 36.73
CA GLU A 12 -3.68 6.36 35.40
C GLU A 12 -2.36 5.93 34.73
N PRO A 13 -2.32 4.78 34.04
CA PRO A 13 -1.16 4.41 33.25
C PRO A 13 -1.08 5.35 32.04
N ALA A 14 0.04 6.06 31.93
CA ALA A 14 0.39 6.83 30.75
C ALA A 14 0.38 5.90 29.52
N LEU A 15 -0.57 6.14 28.60
CA LEU A 15 -0.57 5.55 27.28
C LEU A 15 0.68 6.04 26.56
N ALA A 16 1.61 5.12 26.31
CA ALA A 16 2.81 5.38 25.53
C ALA A 16 2.39 5.83 24.13
N ASP A 17 2.66 7.10 23.83
CA ASP A 17 2.46 7.74 22.54
C ASP A 17 3.43 7.12 21.53
N GLY A 18 2.96 6.10 20.83
CA GLY A 18 3.71 5.28 19.88
C GLY A 18 3.30 5.54 18.44
N GLY A 19 3.10 6.80 18.06
CA GLY A 19 3.18 7.17 16.65
C GLY A 19 4.58 6.84 16.10
N PRO A 20 4.75 6.63 14.78
CA PRO A 20 6.08 6.48 14.23
C PRO A 20 6.91 7.71 14.62
N ASP A 21 7.97 7.48 15.40
CA ASP A 21 8.94 8.48 15.84
C ASP A 21 9.32 9.38 14.66
N GLU A 22 9.25 10.70 14.84
CA GLU A 22 9.59 11.70 13.83
C GLU A 22 11.00 11.47 13.27
N ALA A 23 11.93 11.01 14.11
CA ALA A 23 13.28 10.63 13.70
C ALA A 23 13.31 9.34 12.89
N SER A 24 12.31 8.45 12.99
CA SER A 24 12.16 7.26 12.13
C SER A 24 11.66 7.63 10.74
N LEU A 25 10.79 8.64 10.63
CA LEU A 25 10.34 9.17 9.34
C LEU A 25 11.46 9.94 8.62
N GLU A 26 12.20 10.78 9.35
CA GLU A 26 13.39 11.46 8.80
C GLU A 26 14.46 10.46 8.35
N ARG A 27 14.74 9.41 9.13
CA ARG A 27 15.67 8.35 8.73
C ARG A 27 15.22 7.62 7.46
N ALA A 28 13.92 7.36 7.30
CA ALA A 28 13.38 6.74 6.10
C ALA A 28 13.51 7.67 4.87
N LEU A 29 13.21 8.96 5.03
CA LEU A 29 13.35 9.96 3.96
C LEU A 29 14.81 10.15 3.55
N GLU A 30 15.74 10.21 4.50
CA GLU A 30 17.17 10.35 4.21
C GLU A 30 17.73 9.09 3.53
N ALA A 31 17.27 7.89 3.90
CA ALA A 31 17.65 6.65 3.25
C ALA A 31 17.18 6.60 1.78
N VAL A 32 15.96 7.05 1.50
CA VAL A 32 15.42 7.17 0.14
C VAL A 32 16.20 8.21 -0.66
N ARG A 33 16.50 9.38 -0.07
CA ARG A 33 17.27 10.43 -0.74
C ARG A 33 18.68 9.96 -1.08
N THR A 34 19.34 9.30 -0.13
CA THR A 34 20.66 8.70 -0.32
C THR A 34 20.64 7.66 -1.45
N ALA A 35 19.63 6.79 -1.51
CA ALA A 35 19.50 5.78 -2.56
C ALA A 35 19.26 6.39 -3.96
N LEU A 36 18.59 7.55 -4.04
CA LEU A 36 18.34 8.27 -5.29
C LEU A 36 19.55 9.12 -5.73
N GLU A 37 20.38 9.58 -4.79
CA GLU A 37 21.58 10.38 -5.05
C GLU A 37 22.83 9.53 -5.35
N GLN A 38 22.76 8.20 -5.17
CA GLN A 38 23.89 7.33 -5.54
C GLN A 38 24.09 7.34 -7.07
N PRO A 39 25.27 7.77 -7.56
CA PRO A 39 25.57 7.68 -8.98
C PRO A 39 25.49 6.21 -9.41
N LEU A 40 24.93 5.98 -10.62
CA LEU A 40 25.05 4.68 -11.30
C LEU A 40 26.53 4.26 -11.26
N PRO A 41 26.87 3.04 -10.83
CA PRO A 41 28.26 2.65 -10.64
C PRO A 41 29.00 2.69 -11.98
N ASN A 42 29.70 3.80 -12.23
CA ASN A 42 30.78 3.90 -13.19
C ASN A 42 32.08 3.74 -12.40
N ALA A 43 32.38 2.51 -11.97
CA ALA A 43 33.66 2.12 -11.37
C ALA A 43 33.81 0.59 -11.37
N ASP A 44 35.04 0.14 -11.57
CA ASP A 44 35.58 -1.23 -11.57
C ASP A 44 34.68 -2.30 -10.93
N VAL A 45 33.80 -2.87 -11.74
CA VAL A 45 33.04 -4.06 -11.39
C VAL A 45 33.99 -5.25 -11.50
N PRO A 46 34.23 -6.03 -10.42
CA PRO A 46 35.07 -7.22 -10.50
C PRO A 46 34.47 -8.19 -11.52
N MET A 47 35.28 -8.58 -12.49
CA MET A 47 34.87 -9.44 -13.60
C MET A 47 35.45 -10.82 -13.39
N MET A 48 34.63 -11.84 -13.59
CA MET A 48 35.06 -13.23 -13.50
C MET A 48 34.85 -13.89 -14.85
N VAL A 49 35.95 -14.17 -15.54
CA VAL A 49 35.96 -14.83 -16.85
C VAL A 49 36.15 -16.32 -16.66
N LEU A 50 35.22 -17.13 -17.17
CA LEU A 50 35.39 -18.58 -17.28
C LEU A 50 35.65 -18.94 -18.74
N LEU A 51 36.84 -19.45 -19.05
CA LEU A 51 37.14 -20.06 -20.34
C LEU A 51 36.92 -21.58 -20.30
N VAL A 52 36.22 -22.10 -21.29
CA VAL A 52 36.00 -23.54 -21.51
C VAL A 52 36.57 -23.91 -22.86
N ASP A 53 37.67 -24.66 -22.86
CA ASP A 53 38.47 -24.97 -24.05
C ASP A 53 39.36 -26.20 -23.80
N ASP A 54 39.40 -27.17 -24.70
CA ASP A 54 40.24 -28.36 -24.52
C ASP A 54 41.74 -28.06 -24.76
N GLN A 55 42.07 -26.94 -25.41
CA GLN A 55 43.43 -26.58 -25.77
C GLN A 55 44.07 -25.64 -24.76
N ALA A 56 45.01 -26.16 -23.98
CA ALA A 56 45.76 -25.38 -22.98
C ALA A 56 46.48 -24.14 -23.55
N ILE A 57 46.86 -24.17 -24.83
CA ILE A 57 47.51 -23.02 -25.50
C ILE A 57 46.57 -21.82 -25.64
N VAL A 58 45.28 -22.05 -25.88
CA VAL A 58 44.27 -20.99 -25.95
C VAL A 58 44.08 -20.36 -24.57
N ALA A 59 44.02 -21.19 -23.53
CA ALA A 59 43.93 -20.72 -22.16
C ALA A 59 45.12 -19.85 -21.74
N GLU A 60 46.33 -20.24 -22.11
CA GLU A 60 47.53 -19.44 -21.82
C GLU A 60 47.57 -18.13 -22.62
N ALA A 61 47.12 -18.13 -23.87
CA ALA A 61 47.00 -16.91 -24.66
C ALA A 61 45.98 -15.92 -24.06
N VAL A 62 44.79 -16.39 -23.69
CA VAL A 62 43.77 -15.57 -23.02
C VAL A 62 44.28 -15.06 -21.67
N ARG A 63 44.90 -15.92 -20.86
CA ARG A 63 45.48 -15.52 -19.57
C ARG A 63 46.51 -14.40 -19.73
N ARG A 64 47.39 -14.49 -20.72
CA ARG A 64 48.38 -13.44 -21.00
C ARG A 64 47.71 -12.14 -21.46
N ALA A 65 46.72 -12.23 -22.35
CA ALA A 65 45.96 -11.06 -22.80
C ALA A 65 45.32 -10.32 -21.63
N LEU A 66 44.79 -11.04 -20.63
CA LEU A 66 44.11 -10.46 -19.46
C LEU A 66 45.06 -10.04 -18.32
N SER A 67 46.33 -10.40 -18.38
CA SER A 67 47.28 -10.23 -17.26
C SER A 67 47.52 -8.78 -16.80
N ALA A 68 47.29 -7.80 -17.67
CA ALA A 68 47.42 -6.38 -17.37
C ALA A 68 46.15 -5.77 -16.73
N GLU A 69 45.02 -6.49 -16.79
CA GLU A 69 43.70 -6.04 -16.34
C GLU A 69 43.44 -6.53 -14.92
N ARG A 70 43.65 -5.67 -13.92
CA ARG A 70 43.58 -6.06 -12.50
C ARG A 70 42.17 -6.35 -12.01
N GLU A 71 41.14 -5.81 -12.67
CA GLU A 71 39.75 -6.05 -12.34
C GLU A 71 39.17 -7.35 -12.94
N ILE A 72 39.96 -8.12 -13.71
CA ILE A 72 39.51 -9.34 -14.38
C ILE A 72 40.18 -10.56 -13.76
N ASP A 73 39.40 -11.36 -13.04
CA ASP A 73 39.77 -12.70 -12.63
C ASP A 73 39.51 -13.71 -13.75
N PHE A 74 40.39 -14.71 -13.86
CA PHE A 74 40.35 -15.70 -14.94
C PHE A 74 40.37 -17.14 -14.41
N HIS A 75 39.36 -17.91 -14.79
CA HIS A 75 39.27 -19.35 -14.55
C HIS A 75 39.27 -20.12 -15.87
N TYR A 76 39.92 -21.28 -15.86
CA TYR A 76 40.03 -22.16 -17.02
C TYR A 76 39.45 -23.55 -16.71
N CYS A 77 38.63 -24.05 -17.63
CA CYS A 77 38.05 -25.38 -17.62
C CYS A 77 38.46 -26.13 -18.90
N ALA A 78 39.32 -27.13 -18.76
CA ALA A 78 39.77 -27.96 -19.89
C ALA A 78 38.76 -29.05 -20.29
N HIS A 79 37.84 -29.37 -19.38
CA HIS A 79 37.01 -30.57 -19.44
C HIS A 79 35.52 -30.19 -19.54
N PRO A 80 34.87 -30.36 -20.71
CA PRO A 80 33.51 -29.85 -20.94
C PRO A 80 32.47 -30.40 -19.97
N GLU A 81 32.63 -31.64 -19.49
CA GLU A 81 31.73 -32.28 -18.54
C GLU A 81 31.69 -31.60 -17.16
N GLN A 82 32.69 -30.77 -16.85
CA GLN A 82 32.77 -30.02 -15.58
C GLN A 82 32.29 -28.58 -15.71
N ALA A 83 32.06 -28.11 -16.94
CA ALA A 83 31.95 -26.69 -17.25
C ALA A 83 30.73 -26.01 -16.60
N VAL A 84 29.57 -26.68 -16.61
CA VAL A 84 28.34 -26.14 -15.97
C VAL A 84 28.46 -26.11 -14.45
N ARG A 85 29.05 -27.15 -13.85
CA ARG A 85 29.29 -27.20 -12.39
C ARG A 85 30.25 -26.08 -11.98
N MET A 86 31.38 -25.96 -12.67
CA MET A 86 32.37 -24.92 -12.41
C MET A 86 31.80 -23.52 -12.58
N ALA A 87 30.95 -23.29 -13.59
CA ALA A 87 30.27 -22.00 -13.75
C ALA A 87 29.35 -21.68 -12.55
N GLY A 88 28.66 -22.67 -11.97
CA GLY A 88 27.86 -22.46 -10.75
C GLY A 88 28.70 -22.14 -9.50
N GLU A 89 29.90 -22.70 -9.41
CA GLU A 89 30.83 -22.49 -8.28
C GLU A 89 31.56 -21.15 -8.38
N VAL A 90 32.13 -20.86 -9.55
CA VAL A 90 32.96 -19.67 -9.81
C VAL A 90 32.10 -18.42 -10.04
N ARG A 91 30.83 -18.59 -10.46
CA ARG A 91 29.88 -17.49 -10.75
C ARG A 91 30.46 -16.44 -11.70
N PRO A 92 30.81 -16.83 -12.94
CA PRO A 92 31.42 -15.92 -13.89
C PRO A 92 30.47 -14.78 -14.29
N THR A 93 31.05 -13.63 -14.60
CA THR A 93 30.36 -12.50 -15.24
C THR A 93 30.34 -12.62 -16.76
N VAL A 94 31.19 -13.48 -17.33
CA VAL A 94 31.15 -13.88 -18.74
C VAL A 94 31.81 -15.25 -18.93
N ILE A 95 31.26 -16.05 -19.84
CA ILE A 95 31.82 -17.35 -20.23
C ILE A 95 32.36 -17.24 -21.65
N LEU A 96 33.60 -17.68 -21.86
CA LEU A 96 34.19 -17.90 -23.17
C LEU A 96 34.10 -19.41 -23.48
N GLN A 97 33.30 -19.78 -24.47
CA GLN A 97 32.97 -21.18 -24.76
C GLN A 97 33.52 -21.60 -26.12
N ASP A 98 34.42 -22.56 -26.16
CA ASP A 98 34.79 -23.21 -27.42
C ASP A 98 33.62 -23.97 -28.05
N LEU A 99 33.51 -23.92 -29.38
CA LEU A 99 32.51 -24.67 -30.13
C LEU A 99 32.97 -26.11 -30.43
N VAL A 100 34.26 -26.35 -30.60
CA VAL A 100 34.77 -27.66 -31.08
C VAL A 100 35.67 -28.29 -30.03
N MET A 101 35.11 -29.21 -29.24
CA MET A 101 35.87 -29.97 -28.23
C MET A 101 35.68 -31.49 -28.42
N PRO A 102 36.65 -32.33 -28.01
CA PRO A 102 36.53 -33.77 -28.07
C PRO A 102 35.31 -34.29 -27.29
N GLY A 103 34.44 -35.03 -27.97
CA GLY A 103 33.31 -35.73 -27.35
C GLY A 103 32.10 -34.87 -26.97
N THR A 104 32.16 -33.54 -27.07
CA THR A 104 31.03 -32.64 -26.78
C THR A 104 30.97 -31.46 -27.75
N ASP A 105 29.80 -31.22 -28.35
CA ASP A 105 29.52 -30.02 -29.14
C ASP A 105 29.35 -28.81 -28.20
N GLY A 106 30.15 -27.75 -28.37
CA GLY A 106 30.09 -26.55 -27.54
C GLY A 106 28.71 -25.88 -27.54
N LEU A 107 27.92 -26.01 -28.60
CA LEU A 107 26.53 -25.51 -28.62
C LEU A 107 25.63 -26.25 -27.62
N THR A 108 25.94 -27.51 -27.32
CA THR A 108 25.23 -28.27 -26.28
C THR A 108 25.49 -27.68 -24.89
N LEU A 109 26.72 -27.24 -24.62
CA LEU A 109 27.04 -26.53 -23.38
C LEU A 109 26.37 -25.15 -23.29
N VAL A 110 26.32 -24.39 -24.39
CA VAL A 110 25.57 -23.11 -24.44
C VAL A 110 24.11 -23.32 -23.99
N ARG A 111 23.45 -24.36 -24.53
CA ARG A 111 22.08 -24.72 -24.12
C ARG A 111 22.01 -25.16 -22.66
N ALA A 112 23.00 -25.90 -22.18
CA ALA A 112 23.06 -26.34 -20.79
C ALA A 112 23.19 -25.15 -19.80
N TYR A 113 24.00 -24.15 -20.14
CA TYR A 113 24.09 -22.91 -19.36
C TYR A 113 22.76 -22.16 -19.28
N ARG A 114 22.05 -22.07 -20.42
CA ARG A 114 20.73 -21.41 -20.50
C ARG A 114 19.64 -22.16 -19.73
N ALA A 115 19.73 -23.49 -19.65
CA ALA A 115 18.80 -24.31 -18.90
C ALA A 115 18.99 -24.21 -17.37
N ASN A 116 20.21 -23.92 -16.90
CA ASN A 116 20.54 -23.86 -15.48
C ASN A 116 20.26 -22.47 -14.87
N ASP A 117 19.47 -22.42 -13.78
CA ASP A 117 19.12 -21.17 -13.07
C ASP A 117 20.33 -20.34 -12.66
N ALA A 118 21.45 -20.96 -12.28
CA ALA A 118 22.65 -20.27 -11.80
C ALA A 118 23.45 -19.58 -12.91
N THR A 119 23.28 -20.00 -14.17
CA THR A 119 24.11 -19.55 -15.30
C THR A 119 23.30 -18.98 -16.46
N ARG A 120 21.98 -19.10 -16.43
CA ARG A 120 21.12 -18.78 -17.59
C ARG A 120 21.25 -17.35 -18.08
N ASP A 121 21.58 -16.44 -17.18
CA ASP A 121 21.67 -15.02 -17.45
C ASP A 121 23.13 -14.57 -17.71
N VAL A 122 24.11 -15.45 -17.47
CA VAL A 122 25.52 -15.16 -17.68
C VAL A 122 25.79 -15.02 -19.19
N PRO A 123 26.41 -13.93 -19.65
CA PRO A 123 26.78 -13.77 -21.06
C PRO A 123 27.75 -14.85 -21.53
N ILE A 124 27.52 -15.38 -22.74
CA ILE A 124 28.36 -16.41 -23.35
C ILE A 124 28.91 -15.88 -24.67
N ILE A 125 30.22 -15.80 -24.77
CA ILE A 125 30.96 -15.50 -25.99
C ILE A 125 31.48 -16.82 -26.53
N VAL A 126 31.00 -17.24 -27.71
CA VAL A 126 31.52 -18.47 -28.31
C VAL A 126 32.81 -18.20 -29.06
N LEU A 127 33.76 -19.14 -28.99
CA LEU A 127 35.04 -19.10 -29.65
C LEU A 127 35.07 -20.17 -30.75
N SER A 128 35.47 -19.80 -31.96
CA SER A 128 35.54 -20.70 -33.12
C SER A 128 36.87 -20.58 -33.86
N THR A 129 37.32 -21.63 -34.53
CA THR A 129 38.55 -21.60 -35.34
C THR A 129 38.38 -20.88 -36.68
N LYS A 130 37.15 -20.75 -37.20
CA LYS A 130 36.87 -20.13 -38.51
C LYS A 130 35.61 -19.28 -38.44
N GLU A 131 35.51 -18.25 -39.28
CA GLU A 131 34.28 -17.49 -39.43
C GLU A 131 33.37 -18.14 -40.48
N GLU A 132 32.45 -18.99 -40.02
CA GLU A 132 31.44 -19.63 -40.87
C GLU A 132 30.05 -19.08 -40.54
N PRO A 133 29.33 -18.46 -41.50
CA PRO A 133 28.03 -17.83 -41.24
C PRO A 133 26.99 -18.77 -40.62
N ALA A 134 26.97 -20.04 -41.03
CA ALA A 134 26.04 -21.04 -40.50
C ALA A 134 26.29 -21.34 -39.02
N ILE A 135 27.55 -21.50 -38.62
CA ILE A 135 27.95 -21.77 -37.23
C ILE A 135 27.65 -20.54 -36.35
N LYS A 136 27.99 -19.35 -36.84
CA LYS A 136 27.67 -18.09 -36.15
C LYS A 136 26.18 -17.95 -35.88
N SER A 137 25.35 -18.21 -36.90
CA SER A 137 23.88 -18.20 -36.75
C SER A 137 23.39 -19.23 -35.74
N ALA A 138 23.91 -20.46 -35.77
CA ALA A 138 23.55 -21.51 -34.83
C ALA A 138 23.94 -21.17 -33.37
N ALA A 139 25.07 -20.49 -33.17
CA ALA A 139 25.50 -20.06 -31.83
C ALA A 139 24.55 -19.04 -31.20
N PHE A 140 24.16 -18.00 -31.94
CA PHE A 140 23.18 -17.03 -31.46
C PHE A 140 21.82 -17.69 -31.21
N ALA A 141 21.37 -18.60 -32.08
CA ALA A 141 20.13 -19.35 -31.89
C ALA A 141 20.16 -20.27 -30.66
N ALA A 142 21.34 -20.77 -30.28
CA ALA A 142 21.53 -21.57 -29.07
C ALA A 142 21.56 -20.70 -27.78
N GLY A 143 21.68 -19.38 -27.92
CA GLY A 143 21.67 -18.43 -26.80
C GLY A 143 23.02 -17.78 -26.49
N ALA A 144 24.01 -17.88 -27.38
CA ALA A 144 25.25 -17.09 -27.26
C ALA A 144 24.94 -15.59 -27.42
N ASN A 145 25.68 -14.76 -26.68
CA ASN A 145 25.58 -13.30 -26.75
C ASN A 145 26.54 -12.71 -27.77
N ASP A 146 27.61 -13.45 -28.09
CA ASP A 146 28.65 -12.98 -28.99
C ASP A 146 29.44 -14.14 -29.60
N TYR A 147 30.23 -13.82 -30.63
CA TYR A 147 31.03 -14.77 -31.40
C TYR A 147 32.40 -14.18 -31.72
N LEU A 148 33.47 -14.93 -31.44
CA LEU A 148 34.86 -14.56 -31.74
C LEU A 148 35.61 -15.69 -32.45
N VAL A 149 36.51 -15.31 -33.34
CA VAL A 149 37.44 -16.24 -33.99
C VAL A 149 38.71 -16.37 -33.15
N LYS A 150 39.20 -17.59 -32.95
CA LYS A 150 40.40 -17.89 -32.16
C LYS A 150 41.68 -17.68 -32.98
N LEU A 151 42.72 -17.02 -32.46
CA LEU A 151 42.78 -16.19 -31.26
C LEU A 151 42.52 -14.71 -31.65
N PRO A 152 41.59 -14.00 -30.98
CA PRO A 152 41.32 -12.60 -31.28
C PRO A 152 42.44 -11.70 -30.74
N ASP A 153 42.48 -10.46 -31.22
CA ASP A 153 43.36 -9.43 -30.67
C ASP A 153 43.00 -9.14 -29.20
N SER A 154 44.00 -8.86 -28.36
CA SER A 154 43.80 -8.61 -26.93
C SER A 154 42.88 -7.43 -26.66
N ILE A 155 42.95 -6.37 -27.48
CA ILE A 155 42.12 -5.18 -27.34
C ILE A 155 40.66 -5.56 -27.59
N GLU A 156 40.37 -6.34 -28.64
CA GLU A 156 39.02 -6.78 -28.95
C GLU A 156 38.46 -7.71 -27.87
N LEU A 157 39.25 -8.69 -27.42
CA LEU A 157 38.86 -9.65 -26.40
C LEU A 157 38.50 -8.96 -25.08
N ILE A 158 39.38 -8.08 -24.60
CA ILE A 158 39.17 -7.32 -23.37
C ILE A 158 37.92 -6.44 -23.49
N ALA A 159 37.74 -5.74 -24.62
CA ALA A 159 36.58 -4.87 -24.83
C ALA A 159 35.26 -5.65 -24.72
N ARG A 160 35.17 -6.84 -25.33
CA ARG A 160 33.97 -7.68 -25.28
C ARG A 160 33.73 -8.26 -23.88
N ILE A 161 34.79 -8.72 -23.20
CA ILE A 161 34.70 -9.19 -21.81
C ILE A 161 34.16 -8.08 -20.89
N LYS A 162 34.73 -6.87 -20.99
CA LYS A 162 34.31 -5.73 -20.17
C LYS A 162 32.87 -5.32 -20.48
N TYR A 163 32.47 -5.30 -21.75
CA TYR A 163 31.11 -4.95 -22.15
C TYR A 163 30.07 -5.93 -21.58
N HIS A 164 30.27 -7.24 -21.82
CA HIS A 164 29.32 -8.26 -21.39
C HIS A 164 29.27 -8.39 -19.86
N SER A 165 30.42 -8.37 -19.19
CA SER A 165 30.47 -8.44 -17.72
C SER A 165 29.75 -7.26 -17.06
N ARG A 166 29.98 -6.03 -17.56
CA ARG A 166 29.29 -4.83 -17.05
C ARG A 166 27.78 -4.92 -17.28
N SER A 167 27.36 -5.36 -18.45
CA SER A 167 25.93 -5.52 -18.77
C SER A 167 25.25 -6.50 -17.80
N TYR A 168 25.90 -7.64 -17.53
CA TYR A 168 25.38 -8.65 -16.61
C TYR A 168 25.27 -8.14 -15.17
N VAL A 169 26.31 -7.49 -14.66
CA VAL A 169 26.28 -6.98 -13.28
C VAL A 169 25.27 -5.84 -13.12
N ASN A 170 25.19 -4.94 -14.10
CA ASN A 170 24.16 -3.88 -14.10
C ASN A 170 22.74 -4.47 -14.09
N MET A 171 22.51 -5.57 -14.81
CA MET A 171 21.23 -6.26 -14.79
C MET A 171 20.92 -6.84 -13.39
N LEU A 172 21.89 -7.50 -12.75
CA LEU A 172 21.71 -8.04 -11.39
C LEU A 172 21.39 -6.93 -10.38
N GLN A 173 22.15 -5.84 -10.41
CA GLN A 173 21.95 -4.67 -9.54
C GLN A 173 20.56 -4.03 -9.77
N ARG A 174 20.16 -3.88 -11.03
CA ARG A 174 18.82 -3.35 -11.37
C ARG A 174 17.71 -4.22 -10.81
N ASP A 175 17.84 -5.54 -10.95
CA ASP A 175 16.82 -6.48 -10.51
C ASP A 175 16.74 -6.54 -8.97
N GLU A 176 17.87 -6.43 -8.27
CA GLU A 176 17.93 -6.27 -6.82
C GLU A 176 17.26 -4.96 -6.36
N ALA A 177 17.62 -3.83 -6.98
CA ALA A 177 17.04 -2.53 -6.68
C ALA A 177 15.51 -2.53 -6.90
N TYR A 178 15.04 -3.16 -7.97
CA TYR A 178 13.61 -3.26 -8.26
C TYR A 178 12.85 -4.08 -7.20
N ARG A 179 13.47 -5.17 -6.71
CA ARG A 179 12.89 -5.98 -5.62
C ARG A 179 12.84 -5.20 -4.31
N ALA A 180 13.90 -4.46 -3.98
CA ALA A 180 13.94 -3.61 -2.79
C ALA A 180 12.87 -2.51 -2.84
N LEU A 181 12.75 -1.83 -3.99
CA LEU A 181 11.75 -0.79 -4.21
C LEU A 181 10.32 -1.32 -4.03
N ARG A 182 10.00 -2.49 -4.61
CA ARG A 182 8.67 -3.09 -4.46
C ARG A 182 8.32 -3.40 -3.01
N ARG A 183 9.27 -3.89 -2.22
CA ARG A 183 9.06 -4.17 -0.78
C ARG A 183 8.75 -2.89 -0.03
N SER A 184 9.56 -1.85 -0.23
CA SER A 184 9.36 -0.54 0.40
C SER A 184 7.99 0.08 0.03
N GLN A 185 7.59 0.01 -1.24
CA GLN A 185 6.26 0.49 -1.67
C GLN A 185 5.10 -0.24 -0.97
N GLN A 186 5.22 -1.56 -0.77
CA GLN A 186 4.19 -2.35 -0.08
C GLN A 186 4.11 -1.99 1.41
N GLU A 187 5.25 -1.78 2.07
CA GLU A 187 5.31 -1.36 3.46
C GLU A 187 4.71 0.04 3.65
N LEU A 188 5.07 0.98 2.77
CA LEU A 188 4.53 2.33 2.78
C LEU A 188 3.01 2.35 2.58
N LEU A 189 2.48 1.52 1.68
CA LEU A 189 1.05 1.42 1.45
C LEU A 189 0.32 0.89 2.70
N LYS A 190 0.85 -0.17 3.34
CA LYS A 190 0.28 -0.73 4.57
C LYS A 190 0.30 0.30 5.70
N ALA A 191 1.41 1.00 5.90
CA ALA A 191 1.54 2.05 6.90
C ALA A 191 0.54 3.19 6.67
N ASN A 192 0.36 3.64 5.42
CA ASN A 192 -0.62 4.68 5.08
C ASN A 192 -2.07 4.24 5.33
N LEU A 193 -2.42 2.99 4.99
CA LEU A 193 -3.76 2.47 5.25
C LEU A 193 -4.04 2.39 6.75
N GLU A 194 -3.07 1.93 7.53
CA GLU A 194 -3.22 1.84 8.98
C GLU A 194 -3.30 3.23 9.62
N LEU A 195 -2.46 4.17 9.19
CA LEU A 195 -2.53 5.56 9.65
C LEU A 195 -3.91 6.16 9.36
N ARG A 196 -4.43 6.01 8.14
CA ARG A 196 -5.79 6.46 7.78
C ARG A 196 -6.87 5.82 8.65
N ARG A 197 -6.74 4.53 8.97
CA ARG A 197 -7.68 3.83 9.84
C ARG A 197 -7.67 4.42 11.24
N LEU A 198 -6.47 4.62 11.81
CA LEU A 198 -6.28 5.18 13.15
C LEU A 198 -6.71 6.64 13.26
N THR A 199 -6.46 7.45 12.22
CA THR A 199 -6.77 8.88 12.27
C THR A 199 -8.21 9.19 11.94
N HIS A 200 -8.84 8.45 11.00
CA HIS A 200 -10.15 8.84 10.45
C HIS A 200 -11.30 7.90 10.79
N SER A 201 -11.05 6.70 11.34
CA SER A 201 -12.12 5.73 11.62
C SER A 201 -12.40 5.57 13.12
N ASP A 202 -13.64 5.26 13.46
CA ASP A 202 -14.06 4.80 14.79
C ASP A 202 -13.76 3.31 14.96
N GLY A 203 -13.10 2.95 16.06
CA GLY A 203 -12.60 1.60 16.30
C GLY A 203 -13.69 0.53 16.50
N LEU A 204 -14.90 0.92 16.92
CA LEU A 204 -16.00 -0.01 17.18
C LEU A 204 -16.82 -0.31 15.93
N THR A 205 -17.18 0.75 15.19
CA THR A 205 -18.17 0.72 14.12
C THR A 205 -17.53 0.73 12.72
N GLY A 206 -16.27 1.12 12.60
CA GLY A 206 -15.58 1.29 11.31
C GLY A 206 -16.06 2.48 10.47
N LEU A 207 -17.02 3.25 10.98
CA LEU A 207 -17.42 4.54 10.41
C LEU A 207 -16.32 5.58 10.57
N SER A 208 -16.49 6.74 9.97
CA SER A 208 -15.62 7.87 10.28
C SER A 208 -15.73 8.26 11.76
N ASN A 209 -14.63 8.69 12.36
CA ASN A 209 -14.66 9.23 13.72
C ASN A 209 -15.04 10.73 13.71
N ARG A 210 -15.34 11.27 14.90
CA ARG A 210 -15.69 12.67 15.09
C ARG A 210 -14.64 13.65 14.56
N ARG A 211 -13.36 13.37 14.76
CA ARG A 211 -12.27 14.26 14.28
C ARG A 211 -12.34 14.44 12.76
N TYR A 212 -12.47 13.33 12.03
CA TYR A 212 -12.58 13.38 10.58
C TYR A 212 -13.91 13.97 10.11
N LEU A 213 -15.00 13.76 10.86
CA LEU A 213 -16.27 14.45 10.61
C LEU A 213 -16.11 15.97 10.67
N ASP A 214 -15.48 16.50 11.72
CA ASP A 214 -15.29 17.94 11.89
C ASP A 214 -14.45 18.53 10.75
N GLU A 215 -13.35 17.87 10.38
CA GLU A 215 -12.49 18.26 9.24
C GLU A 215 -13.25 18.23 7.90
N PHE A 216 -14.00 17.16 7.65
CA PHE A 216 -14.79 16.99 6.43
C PHE A 216 -15.91 18.03 6.33
N LEU A 217 -16.63 18.26 7.42
CA LEU A 217 -17.72 19.22 7.51
C LEU A 217 -17.21 20.63 7.18
N GLY A 218 -16.09 21.06 7.77
CA GLY A 218 -15.55 22.39 7.49
C GLY A 218 -14.92 22.54 6.11
N ALA A 219 -14.44 21.46 5.49
CA ALA A 219 -14.01 21.46 4.10
C ALA A 219 -15.21 21.63 3.15
N GLU A 220 -16.26 20.83 3.32
CA GLU A 220 -17.46 20.88 2.48
C GLU A 220 -18.29 22.13 2.74
N TRP A 221 -18.31 22.69 3.96
CA TRP A 221 -18.98 23.96 4.26
C TRP A 221 -18.41 25.12 3.43
N ARG A 222 -17.08 25.28 3.45
CA ARG A 222 -16.37 26.29 2.63
C ARG A 222 -16.61 26.08 1.15
N ARG A 223 -16.78 24.84 0.71
CA ARG A 223 -17.03 24.50 -0.68
C ARG A 223 -18.46 24.85 -1.09
N ALA A 224 -19.45 24.44 -0.32
CA ALA A 224 -20.85 24.76 -0.53
C ALA A 224 -21.11 26.28 -0.49
N GLN A 225 -20.36 27.03 0.33
CA GLN A 225 -20.40 28.50 0.34
C GLN A 225 -19.94 29.11 -1.00
N ARG A 226 -18.86 28.58 -1.60
CA ARG A 226 -18.38 29.05 -2.91
C ARG A 226 -19.32 28.67 -4.05
N GLU A 227 -19.89 27.46 -3.97
CA GLU A 227 -20.78 26.91 -5.01
C GLU A 227 -22.24 27.35 -4.85
N SER A 228 -22.57 28.03 -3.73
CA SER A 228 -23.95 28.42 -3.37
C SER A 228 -24.92 27.23 -3.38
N THR A 229 -24.45 26.07 -2.90
CA THR A 229 -25.23 24.83 -2.84
C THR A 229 -25.74 24.55 -1.43
N GLU A 230 -26.88 23.89 -1.34
CA GLU A 230 -27.40 23.39 -0.06
C GLU A 230 -26.47 22.33 0.54
N MET A 231 -26.48 22.24 1.86
CA MET A 231 -25.78 21.22 2.62
C MET A 231 -26.68 20.73 3.74
N SER A 232 -26.83 19.41 3.87
CA SER A 232 -27.65 18.80 4.90
C SER A 232 -26.81 18.01 5.90
N LEU A 233 -27.24 18.03 7.16
CA LEU A 233 -26.68 17.26 8.27
C LEU A 233 -27.80 16.50 8.97
N LEU A 234 -27.57 15.22 9.22
CA LEU A 234 -28.42 14.39 10.06
C LEU A 234 -27.64 14.08 11.34
N MET A 235 -28.25 14.34 12.49
CA MET A 235 -27.77 13.89 13.80
C MET A 235 -28.69 12.77 14.28
N ILE A 236 -28.11 11.63 14.64
CA ILE A 236 -28.83 10.38 14.89
C ILE A 236 -28.42 9.86 16.26
N ASP A 237 -29.40 9.42 17.06
CA ASP A 237 -29.17 8.84 18.39
C ASP A 237 -29.96 7.55 18.55
N VAL A 238 -29.35 6.55 19.18
CA VAL A 238 -30.01 5.28 19.53
C VAL A 238 -30.88 5.47 20.76
N ASP A 239 -32.18 5.28 20.59
CA ASP A 239 -33.16 5.50 21.64
C ASP A 239 -32.96 4.53 22.81
N TYR A 240 -32.88 5.08 24.03
CA TYR A 240 -32.73 4.31 25.26
C TYR A 240 -31.50 3.37 25.30
N PHE A 241 -30.40 3.76 24.64
CA PHE A 241 -29.19 2.93 24.60
C PHE A 241 -28.58 2.62 25.98
N LYS A 242 -28.61 3.56 26.93
CA LYS A 242 -28.18 3.28 28.31
C LYS A 242 -29.02 2.18 28.98
N PRO A 243 -30.36 2.25 29.03
CA PRO A 243 -31.21 1.13 29.45
C PRO A 243 -30.95 -0.18 28.68
N TYR A 244 -30.62 -0.11 27.39
CA TYR A 244 -30.22 -1.30 26.62
C TYR A 244 -28.96 -1.95 27.21
N ASN A 245 -27.90 -1.16 27.44
CA ASN A 245 -26.67 -1.62 28.06
C ASN A 245 -26.87 -2.16 29.47
N ASP A 246 -27.69 -1.49 30.28
CA ASP A 246 -27.99 -1.91 31.65
C ASP A 246 -28.73 -3.27 31.67
N THR A 247 -29.47 -3.59 30.61
CA THR A 247 -30.24 -4.84 30.49
C THR A 247 -29.44 -5.99 29.87
N TYR A 248 -28.71 -5.72 28.78
CA TYR A 248 -28.08 -6.76 27.95
C TYR A 248 -26.55 -6.78 28.05
N GLY A 249 -25.96 -5.82 28.76
CA GLY A 249 -24.52 -5.66 28.91
C GLY A 249 -23.85 -4.92 27.74
N HIS A 250 -22.67 -4.36 28.01
CA HIS A 250 -21.94 -3.53 27.04
C HIS A 250 -21.57 -4.27 25.74
N VAL A 251 -21.24 -5.56 25.80
CA VAL A 251 -20.93 -6.35 24.60
C VAL A 251 -22.13 -6.44 23.66
N ALA A 252 -23.35 -6.56 24.21
CA ALA A 252 -24.56 -6.55 23.41
C ALA A 252 -24.83 -5.14 22.83
N GLY A 253 -24.57 -4.08 23.61
CA GLY A 253 -24.64 -2.71 23.14
C GLY A 253 -23.69 -2.43 21.97
N ASP A 254 -22.45 -2.88 22.08
CA ASP A 254 -21.44 -2.76 21.02
C ASP A 254 -21.91 -3.43 19.72
N ASN A 255 -22.52 -4.61 19.81
CA ASN A 255 -23.08 -5.31 18.66
C ASN A 255 -24.24 -4.52 18.03
N VAL A 256 -25.12 -3.93 18.85
CA VAL A 256 -26.17 -3.05 18.36
C VAL A 256 -25.61 -1.84 17.63
N LEU A 257 -24.60 -1.16 18.20
CA LEU A 257 -23.97 -0.01 17.57
C LEU A 257 -23.35 -0.39 16.21
N ARG A 258 -22.75 -1.57 16.08
CA ARG A 258 -22.27 -2.09 14.78
C ARG A 258 -23.41 -2.33 13.79
N SER A 259 -24.53 -2.91 14.23
CA SER A 259 -25.70 -3.16 13.37
C SER A 259 -26.35 -1.86 12.91
N VAL A 260 -26.49 -0.87 13.80
CA VAL A 260 -27.00 0.47 13.47
C VAL A 260 -26.06 1.17 12.50
N ALA A 261 -24.75 1.18 12.79
CA ALA A 261 -23.73 1.78 11.91
C ALA A 261 -23.76 1.19 10.50
N THR A 262 -23.81 -0.14 10.39
CA THR A 262 -23.88 -0.85 9.11
C THR A 262 -25.16 -0.48 8.35
N THR A 263 -26.27 -0.36 9.07
CA THR A 263 -27.57 0.02 8.49
C THR A 263 -27.53 1.44 7.95
N ILE A 264 -27.05 2.41 8.74
CA ILE A 264 -26.91 3.81 8.31
C ILE A 264 -25.96 3.90 7.10
N ARG A 265 -24.80 3.24 7.14
CA ARG A 265 -23.80 3.28 6.07
C ARG A 265 -24.33 2.77 4.73
N ARG A 266 -25.18 1.74 4.75
CA ARG A 266 -25.78 1.13 3.55
C ARG A 266 -26.71 2.10 2.81
N GLU A 267 -27.36 3.01 3.54
CA GLU A 267 -28.29 3.99 2.96
C GLU A 267 -27.57 5.14 2.27
N VAL A 268 -26.35 5.44 2.71
CA VAL A 268 -25.54 6.52 2.17
C VAL A 268 -24.70 6.02 1.00
N LYS A 269 -25.14 6.31 -0.23
CA LYS A 269 -24.57 5.72 -1.45
C LYS A 269 -23.62 6.65 -2.21
N GLN A 270 -23.71 7.96 -2.04
CA GLN A 270 -22.87 8.86 -2.83
C GLN A 270 -21.44 8.87 -2.28
N PRO A 271 -20.40 8.90 -3.14
CA PRO A 271 -19.01 8.95 -2.69
C PRO A 271 -18.65 10.20 -1.88
N ARG A 272 -19.45 11.26 -2.01
CA ARG A 272 -19.26 12.54 -1.31
C ARG A 272 -20.01 12.65 0.01
N ASP A 273 -20.87 11.71 0.32
CA ASP A 273 -21.56 11.72 1.60
C ASP A 273 -20.67 11.07 2.67
N LEU A 274 -20.74 11.57 3.90
CA LEU A 274 -19.98 11.04 5.03
C LEU A 274 -20.92 10.44 6.07
N VAL A 275 -20.56 9.27 6.59
CA VAL A 275 -21.20 8.67 7.78
C VAL A 275 -20.15 8.53 8.88
N ALA A 276 -20.42 9.13 10.02
CA ALA A 276 -19.51 9.15 11.16
C ALA A 276 -20.21 8.71 12.45
N ARG A 277 -19.45 8.14 13.38
CA ARG A 277 -19.85 8.03 14.77
C ARG A 277 -19.43 9.31 15.49
N PHE A 278 -20.41 10.05 15.98
CA PHE A 278 -20.20 11.32 16.66
C PHE A 278 -19.64 11.11 18.08
N GLY A 279 -20.14 10.09 18.79
CA GLY A 279 -19.65 9.67 20.09
C GLY A 279 -20.67 8.80 20.81
N GLY A 280 -20.24 7.83 21.62
CA GLY A 280 -21.17 6.95 22.33
C GLY A 280 -22.16 6.26 21.39
N GLU A 281 -23.45 6.56 21.56
CA GLU A 281 -24.58 6.09 20.76
C GLU A 281 -25.00 7.03 19.61
N GLU A 282 -24.27 8.12 19.40
CA GLU A 282 -24.59 9.16 18.43
C GLU A 282 -23.84 8.96 17.11
N PHE A 283 -24.55 9.19 16.01
CA PHE A 283 -24.05 9.12 14.63
C PHE A 283 -24.40 10.40 13.89
N ALA A 284 -23.58 10.75 12.90
CA ALA A 284 -23.80 11.90 12.04
C ALA A 284 -23.70 11.49 10.56
N VAL A 285 -24.53 12.11 9.72
CA VAL A 285 -24.45 11.97 8.26
C VAL A 285 -24.38 13.34 7.62
N VAL A 286 -23.32 13.59 6.86
CA VAL A 286 -23.11 14.83 6.11
C VAL A 286 -23.43 14.59 4.65
N LEU A 287 -24.28 15.43 4.06
CA LEU A 287 -24.75 15.32 2.68
C LEU A 287 -24.47 16.63 1.92
N PRO A 288 -23.29 16.78 1.31
CA PRO A 288 -22.95 17.98 0.54
C PRO A 288 -23.78 18.08 -0.74
N GLY A 289 -24.37 19.24 -1.01
CA GLY A 289 -25.20 19.46 -2.20
C GLY A 289 -26.61 18.85 -2.11
N ALA A 290 -26.97 18.25 -0.97
CA ALA A 290 -28.28 17.66 -0.77
C ALA A 290 -29.25 18.66 -0.13
N GLY A 291 -30.35 18.93 -0.83
CA GLY A 291 -31.46 19.72 -0.32
C GLY A 291 -32.32 18.99 0.71
N SER A 292 -33.18 19.76 1.39
CA SER A 292 -33.94 19.28 2.54
C SER A 292 -34.78 18.04 2.23
N VAL A 293 -35.54 18.03 1.13
CA VAL A 293 -36.43 16.91 0.75
C VAL A 293 -35.70 15.56 0.71
N PHE A 294 -34.51 15.52 0.11
CA PHE A 294 -33.71 14.30 0.05
C PHE A 294 -33.21 13.88 1.42
N ALA A 295 -32.68 14.83 2.21
CA ALA A 295 -32.23 14.55 3.57
C ALA A 295 -33.35 14.00 4.46
N ARG A 296 -34.59 14.51 4.32
CA ARG A 296 -35.76 13.99 5.06
C ARG A 296 -36.09 12.56 4.66
N MET A 297 -36.11 12.28 3.35
CA MET A 297 -36.38 10.94 2.83
C MET A 297 -35.34 9.94 3.35
N LEU A 298 -34.06 10.30 3.30
CA LEU A 298 -32.97 9.44 3.73
C LEU A 298 -33.03 9.18 5.25
N ALA A 299 -33.29 10.21 6.06
CA ALA A 299 -33.47 10.08 7.50
C ALA A 299 -34.63 9.12 7.86
N GLU A 300 -35.79 9.26 7.21
CA GLU A 300 -36.93 8.35 7.42
C GLU A 300 -36.62 6.93 6.98
N LYS A 301 -35.87 6.77 5.89
CA LYS A 301 -35.43 5.45 5.44
C LYS A 301 -34.52 4.79 6.47
N MET A 302 -33.49 5.50 6.96
CA MET A 302 -32.60 4.99 8.00
C MET A 302 -33.36 4.59 9.26
N ARG A 303 -34.29 5.44 9.71
CA ARG A 303 -35.13 5.15 10.89
C ARG A 303 -35.94 3.87 10.72
N ARG A 304 -36.59 3.69 9.57
CA ARG A 304 -37.38 2.49 9.26
C ARG A 304 -36.51 1.24 9.15
N ASP A 305 -35.36 1.35 8.50
CA ASP A 305 -34.46 0.21 8.30
C ASP A 305 -33.82 -0.26 9.61
N VAL A 306 -33.51 0.67 10.53
CA VAL A 306 -33.05 0.30 11.89
C VAL A 306 -34.17 -0.38 12.67
N ALA A 307 -35.40 0.15 12.64
CA ALA A 307 -36.54 -0.51 13.28
C ALA A 307 -36.83 -1.90 12.69
N ALA A 308 -36.60 -2.07 11.38
CA ALA A 308 -36.76 -3.34 10.68
C ALA A 308 -35.70 -4.40 11.03
N LEU A 309 -34.63 -4.04 11.74
CA LEU A 309 -33.70 -5.03 12.32
C LEU A 309 -34.36 -5.86 13.42
N GLN A 310 -35.48 -5.38 13.99
CA GLN A 310 -36.23 -6.06 15.05
C GLN A 310 -35.34 -6.52 16.23
N LEU A 311 -34.36 -5.69 16.60
CA LEU A 311 -33.48 -5.96 17.74
C LEU A 311 -34.26 -5.77 19.05
N PRO A 312 -34.46 -6.80 19.89
CA PRO A 312 -35.29 -6.69 21.09
C PRO A 312 -34.76 -5.64 22.08
N HIS A 313 -35.64 -4.80 22.62
CA HIS A 313 -35.27 -3.80 23.61
C HIS A 313 -36.33 -3.64 24.70
N VAL A 314 -36.31 -4.52 25.72
CA VAL A 314 -37.30 -4.49 26.82
C VAL A 314 -37.22 -3.25 27.70
N GLY A 315 -36.06 -2.61 27.79
CA GLY A 315 -35.85 -1.36 28.54
C GLY A 315 -36.36 -0.10 27.83
N SER A 316 -36.83 -0.21 26.58
CA SER A 316 -37.38 0.92 25.83
C SER A 316 -38.79 1.25 26.30
N LYS A 317 -39.10 2.55 26.40
CA LYS A 317 -40.45 3.04 26.72
C LYS A 317 -41.28 3.36 25.48
N VAL A 318 -40.74 3.13 24.28
CA VAL A 318 -41.30 3.62 23.01
C VAL A 318 -41.61 2.48 22.04
N SER A 319 -40.90 1.37 22.12
CA SER A 319 -41.04 0.23 21.19
C SER A 319 -40.47 -1.03 21.84
N GLU A 320 -40.99 -2.21 21.50
CA GLU A 320 -40.42 -3.50 21.92
C GLU A 320 -39.06 -3.80 21.27
N HIS A 321 -38.72 -3.05 20.22
CA HIS A 321 -37.48 -3.16 19.47
C HIS A 321 -36.69 -1.85 19.55
N LEU A 322 -35.38 -1.94 19.32
CA LEU A 322 -34.46 -0.81 19.24
C LEU A 322 -34.86 0.15 18.10
N THR A 323 -34.82 1.44 18.39
CA THR A 323 -35.16 2.52 17.44
C THR A 323 -34.10 3.62 17.47
N ILE A 324 -34.16 4.52 16.50
CA ILE A 324 -33.33 5.72 16.47
C ILE A 324 -34.22 6.97 16.36
N SER A 325 -33.75 8.05 16.97
CA SER A 325 -34.27 9.40 16.74
C SER A 325 -33.30 10.16 15.83
N VAL A 326 -33.84 10.98 14.92
CA VAL A 326 -33.03 11.72 13.95
C VAL A 326 -33.44 13.19 13.92
N GLY A 327 -32.46 14.08 14.05
CA GLY A 327 -32.59 15.49 13.75
C GLY A 327 -31.95 15.81 12.40
N VAL A 328 -32.64 16.58 11.56
CA VAL A 328 -32.16 16.94 10.23
C VAL A 328 -32.12 18.46 10.08
N ALA A 329 -31.00 19.00 9.63
CA ALA A 329 -30.89 20.39 9.23
C ALA A 329 -30.35 20.51 7.81
N THR A 330 -30.80 21.54 7.10
CA THR A 330 -30.31 21.91 5.77
C THR A 330 -30.09 23.41 5.76
N LEU A 331 -28.90 23.84 5.33
CA LEU A 331 -28.56 25.25 5.15
C LEU A 331 -27.85 25.44 3.80
N THR A 332 -27.98 26.65 3.25
CA THR A 332 -27.10 27.12 2.17
C THR A 332 -26.03 27.99 2.82
N PRO A 333 -24.76 27.56 2.89
CA PRO A 333 -23.72 28.34 3.54
C PRO A 333 -23.53 29.71 2.89
N THR A 334 -23.55 30.78 3.69
CA THR A 334 -23.30 32.16 3.24
C THR A 334 -22.20 32.80 4.06
N VAL A 335 -21.66 33.92 3.57
CA VAL A 335 -20.65 34.70 4.32
C VAL A 335 -21.28 35.21 5.61
N GLY A 336 -20.68 34.87 6.75
CA GLY A 336 -21.16 35.26 8.08
C GLY A 336 -21.89 34.16 8.87
N ILE A 337 -22.21 33.02 8.25
CA ILE A 337 -22.73 31.85 8.96
C ILE A 337 -21.59 30.83 9.16
N ALA A 338 -21.34 30.48 10.42
CA ALA A 338 -20.38 29.44 10.79
C ALA A 338 -20.98 28.05 10.58
N GLU A 339 -20.12 27.06 10.28
CA GLU A 339 -20.52 25.65 10.14
C GLU A 339 -21.19 25.08 11.39
N THR A 340 -20.88 25.63 12.57
CA THR A 340 -21.51 25.25 13.85
C THR A 340 -23.02 25.46 13.84
N ALA A 341 -23.54 26.43 13.08
CA ALA A 341 -24.97 26.67 12.96
C ALA A 341 -25.72 25.45 12.38
N LEU A 342 -25.11 24.71 11.44
CA LEU A 342 -25.72 23.50 10.88
C LEU A 342 -25.81 22.38 11.93
N ILE A 343 -24.77 22.24 12.76
CA ILE A 343 -24.73 21.28 13.86
C ILE A 343 -25.79 21.62 14.91
N GLU A 344 -25.85 22.89 15.33
CA GLU A 344 -26.80 23.39 16.32
C GLU A 344 -28.26 23.18 15.87
N GLU A 345 -28.58 23.45 14.61
CA GLU A 345 -29.93 23.23 14.06
C GLU A 345 -30.29 21.74 13.98
N ALA A 346 -29.34 20.88 13.62
CA ALA A 346 -29.55 19.42 13.57
C ALA A 346 -29.74 18.83 14.98
N ASP A 347 -28.95 19.29 15.95
CA ASP A 347 -29.05 18.85 17.34
C ASP A 347 -30.35 19.34 18.00
N ALA A 348 -30.75 20.59 17.74
CA ALA A 348 -32.04 21.10 18.19
C ALA A 348 -33.22 20.29 17.62
N ALA A 349 -33.13 19.84 16.37
CA ALA A 349 -34.11 18.93 15.78
C ALA A 349 -34.09 17.55 16.45
N LEU A 350 -32.91 16.97 16.69
CA LEU A 350 -32.78 15.68 17.37
C LEU A 350 -33.35 15.74 18.80
N TYR A 351 -33.11 16.85 19.50
CA TYR A 351 -33.67 17.09 20.82
C TYR A 351 -35.21 17.10 20.79
N ARG A 352 -35.83 17.74 19.79
CA ARG A 352 -37.29 17.67 19.59
C ARG A 352 -37.74 16.22 19.34
N ALA A 353 -37.04 15.48 18.48
CA ALA A 353 -37.37 14.08 18.21
C ALA A 353 -37.39 13.24 19.49
N LYS A 354 -36.38 13.41 20.36
CA LYS A 354 -36.29 12.73 21.66
C LYS A 354 -37.41 13.12 22.62
N ARG A 355 -37.84 14.39 22.61
CA ARG A 355 -38.91 14.92 23.48
C ARG A 355 -40.31 14.52 23.04
N GLU A 356 -40.55 14.47 21.73
CA GLU A 356 -41.88 14.20 21.18
C GLU A 356 -42.23 12.71 21.11
N GLY A 357 -41.39 11.85 21.69
CA GLY A 357 -41.69 10.43 21.84
C GLY A 357 -40.71 9.50 21.14
N ARG A 358 -39.56 10.01 20.64
CA ARG A 358 -38.50 9.22 19.98
C ARG A 358 -38.99 8.48 18.74
N ASN A 359 -38.16 7.58 18.19
CA ASN A 359 -38.44 6.80 16.98
C ASN A 359 -39.06 7.65 15.86
N ARG A 360 -38.49 8.83 15.63
CA ARG A 360 -38.99 9.80 14.66
C ARG A 360 -37.87 10.64 14.08
N VAL A 361 -38.20 11.30 12.98
CA VAL A 361 -37.36 12.30 12.35
C VAL A 361 -37.98 13.66 12.59
N GLU A 362 -37.19 14.57 13.13
CA GLU A 362 -37.53 15.99 13.22
C GLU A 362 -36.62 16.82 12.32
N PHE A 363 -37.14 17.94 11.86
CA PHE A 363 -36.44 18.82 10.92
C PHE A 363 -36.21 20.19 11.55
N SER A 364 -35.09 20.84 11.25
CA SER A 364 -34.88 22.22 11.62
C SER A 364 -35.96 23.11 11.02
N THR A 365 -36.45 24.06 11.82
CA THR A 365 -37.52 25.00 11.45
C THR A 365 -36.96 26.38 11.06
N GLY A 366 -35.64 26.52 10.90
CA GLY A 366 -34.92 27.78 10.69
C GLY A 366 -34.72 28.20 9.23
N VAL A 367 -35.56 29.14 8.79
CA VAL A 367 -35.46 30.15 7.71
C VAL A 367 -35.02 29.70 6.30
N SER A 368 -36.01 29.31 5.49
CA SER A 368 -35.96 29.59 4.04
C SER A 368 -35.85 31.11 3.82
N GLY A 369 -34.73 31.57 3.29
CA GLY A 369 -34.54 32.87 2.63
C GLY A 369 -35.11 34.11 3.34
N ARG A 370 -34.27 34.83 4.09
CA ARG A 370 -34.41 36.29 4.11
C ARG A 370 -33.60 36.81 2.93
N ASN A 371 -34.32 37.24 1.89
CA ASN A 371 -33.81 38.17 0.88
C ASN A 371 -33.33 39.46 1.53
#